data_AF-A0A1B6MS79-F1
#
_entry.id   AF-A0A1B6MS79-F1
#
_cell.length_a   1.000
_cell.length_b   1.000
_cell.length_c   1.000
_cell.angle_alpha   90.00
_cell.angle_beta   90.00
_cell.angle_gamma   90.00
#
_symmetry.space_group_name_H-M   'P 1'
#
loop_
_entity.id
_entity.type
_entity.pdbx_description
1 polymer ?
#
loop_
_entity_poly.entity_id
_entity_poly.type
_entity_poly.pdbx_seq_one_letter_code
_entity_poly.pdbx_strand_id
1 'polypeptide(L)'
;MMLLKGKLVERLIRANIRETRIRCSQETKYLGVVIQSQMKFGGQYEQVVDRTMKAFGKLKGLAKANNGMRCENLRRLYIGALEPMVLYGCEMWGQRMKGRGERTKMMSLQRK
;
A
#
# COMPACT_ATOMS: atom_id res chain seq x y z
N MET A 1 -10.08 33.92 -18.28
CA MET A 1 -9.29 32.76 -18.75
C MET A 1 -7.81 33.09 -18.54
N MET A 2 -7.17 32.52 -17.52
CA MET A 2 -5.74 32.77 -17.23
C MET A 2 -4.92 31.54 -17.61
N LEU A 3 -4.12 31.67 -18.68
CA LEU A 3 -3.16 30.67 -19.14
C LEU A 3 -1.87 30.82 -18.33
N LEU A 4 -1.63 29.92 -17.37
CA LEU A 4 -0.32 29.76 -16.74
C LEU A 4 0.61 29.03 -17.72
N LYS A 5 1.23 29.79 -18.63
CA LYS A 5 2.26 29.33 -19.56
C LYS A 5 3.61 29.32 -18.82
N GLY A 6 3.99 28.18 -18.26
CA GLY A 6 5.33 27.97 -17.73
C GLY A 6 5.50 26.51 -17.31
N LYS A 7 6.47 25.79 -17.89
CA LYS A 7 6.93 24.52 -17.30
C LYS A 7 7.28 24.84 -15.85
N LEU A 8 6.62 24.18 -14.90
CA LEU A 8 6.96 24.22 -13.49
C LEU A 8 8.47 24.00 -13.40
N VAL A 9 9.20 25.06 -13.07
CA VAL A 9 10.65 25.05 -12.96
C VAL A 9 10.99 23.94 -11.97
N GLU A 10 11.88 23.01 -12.36
CA GLU A 10 12.50 22.01 -11.48
C GLU A 10 13.39 22.66 -10.40
N ARG A 11 13.01 23.84 -9.92
CA ARG A 11 13.62 24.48 -8.77
C ARG A 11 13.22 23.64 -7.57
N LEU A 12 14.17 22.87 -7.06
CA LEU A 12 14.14 22.28 -5.73
C LEU A 12 13.61 23.34 -4.75
N ILE A 13 12.35 23.21 -4.33
CA ILE A 13 11.76 24.11 -3.35
C ILE A 13 12.59 23.95 -2.08
N ARG A 14 13.37 24.97 -1.75
CA ARG A 14 14.21 24.98 -0.55
C ARG A 14 13.33 25.37 0.63
N ALA A 15 12.69 24.38 1.23
CA ALA A 15 11.90 24.54 2.44
C ALA A 15 12.72 24.02 3.63
N ASN A 16 12.94 24.89 4.62
CA ASN A 16 13.49 24.52 5.92
C ASN A 16 12.37 24.65 6.94
N ILE A 17 12.11 23.58 7.71
CA ILE A 17 11.25 23.65 8.89
C ILE A 17 12.17 23.59 10.09
N ARG A 18 12.22 24.67 10.86
CA ARG A 18 13.20 24.87 11.95
C ARG A 18 14.62 24.69 11.39
N GLU A 19 15.32 23.62 11.78
CA GLU A 19 16.67 23.27 11.33
C GLU A 19 16.68 22.09 10.35
N THR A 20 15.52 21.54 10.01
CA THR A 20 15.42 20.39 9.10
C THR A 20 15.20 20.85 7.67
N ARG A 21 16.16 20.52 6.80
CA ARG A 21 16.05 20.75 5.36
C ARG A 21 15.12 19.70 4.74
N ILE A 22 14.00 20.15 4.18
CA ILE A 22 13.10 19.28 3.42
C ILE A 22 13.72 19.02 2.05
N ARG A 23 13.95 17.74 1.74
CA ARG A 23 14.39 17.30 0.42
C ARG A 23 13.17 16.91 -0.40
N CYS A 24 13.10 17.38 -1.64
CA CYS A 24 12.16 16.83 -2.62
C CYS A 24 12.61 15.40 -2.96
N SER A 25 11.74 14.43 -2.71
CA SER A 25 11.93 13.03 -3.09
C SER A 25 10.82 12.62 -4.05
N GLN A 26 11.13 11.69 -4.96
CA GLN A 26 10.14 11.08 -5.86
C GLN A 26 9.23 10.10 -5.12
N GLU A 27 9.62 9.65 -3.94
CA GLU A 27 8.87 8.73 -3.09
C GLU A 27 9.06 9.11 -1.61
N THR A 28 7.98 9.05 -0.84
CA THR A 28 8.02 9.27 0.60
C THR A 28 7.07 8.31 1.31
N LYS A 29 7.36 8.01 2.58
CA LYS A 29 6.50 7.21 3.42
C LYS A 29 5.78 8.11 4.41
N TYR A 30 4.46 8.06 4.41
CA TYR A 30 3.62 8.82 5.32
C TYR A 30 2.63 7.88 6.01
N LEU A 31 2.67 7.83 7.34
CA LEU A 31 1.84 6.93 8.17
C LEU A 31 1.84 5.48 7.64
N GLY A 32 2.97 4.95 7.19
CA GLY A 32 3.02 3.58 6.66
C GLY A 32 2.60 3.40 5.20
N VAL A 33 2.04 4.43 4.56
CA VAL A 33 1.70 4.45 3.13
C VAL A 33 2.83 5.08 2.32
N VAL A 34 3.22 4.44 1.23
CA VAL A 34 4.22 4.95 0.30
C VAL A 34 3.56 5.76 -0.80
N ILE A 35 3.95 7.02 -0.89
CA ILE A 35 3.39 8.00 -1.83
C ILE A 35 4.50 8.38 -2.80
N GLN A 36 4.25 8.16 -4.09
CA GLN A 36 5.16 8.53 -5.16
C GLN A 36 4.70 9.83 -5.82
N SER A 37 5.60 10.44 -6.59
CA SER A 37 5.29 11.67 -7.33
C SER A 37 4.04 11.47 -8.23
N GLN A 38 3.32 12.57 -8.43
CA GLN A 38 2.03 12.57 -9.15
C GLN A 38 0.92 11.72 -8.50
N MET A 39 0.99 11.49 -7.18
CA MET A 39 0.02 10.64 -6.45
C MET A 39 -0.07 9.23 -7.06
N LYS A 40 1.09 8.69 -7.41
CA LYS A 40 1.25 7.29 -7.81
C LYS A 40 1.45 6.42 -6.57
N PHE A 41 0.97 5.19 -6.65
CA PHE A 41 0.95 4.25 -5.52
C PHE A 41 1.44 2.85 -5.92
N GLY A 42 2.20 2.72 -7.02
CA GLY A 42 2.71 1.43 -7.49
C GLY A 42 3.58 0.74 -6.44
N GLY A 43 4.51 1.49 -5.82
CA GLY A 43 5.34 0.97 -4.73
C GLY A 43 4.53 0.56 -3.50
N GLN A 44 3.49 1.33 -3.14
CA GLN A 44 2.58 0.96 -2.05
C GLN A 44 1.84 -0.35 -2.35
N TYR A 45 1.32 -0.48 -3.56
CA TYR A 45 0.60 -1.67 -4.01
C TYR A 45 1.46 -2.94 -3.87
N GLU A 46 2.70 -2.90 -4.37
CA GLU A 46 3.61 -4.04 -4.28
C GLU A 46 3.93 -4.39 -2.83
N GLN A 47 4.13 -3.40 -1.96
CA GLN A 47 4.38 -3.63 -0.54
C GLN A 47 3.17 -4.26 0.17
N VAL A 48 1.95 -3.80 -0.11
CA VAL A 48 0.73 -4.39 0.47
C VAL A 48 0.59 -5.84 0.03
N VAL A 49 0.78 -6.12 -1.26
CA VAL A 49 0.71 -7.47 -1.82
C VAL A 49 1.75 -8.40 -1.19
N ASP A 50 3.02 -7.99 -1.13
CA ASP A 50 4.10 -8.81 -0.59
C ASP A 50 3.89 -9.12 0.91
N ARG A 51 3.55 -8.10 1.71
CA ARG A 51 3.28 -8.28 3.14
C ARG A 51 2.09 -9.20 3.39
N THR A 52 1.00 -9.01 2.65
CA THR A 52 -0.21 -9.84 2.77
C THR A 52 0.08 -11.28 2.36
N MET A 53 0.80 -11.51 1.26
CA MET A 53 1.17 -12.85 0.81
C MET A 53 2.03 -13.59 1.84
N LYS A 54 2.99 -12.89 2.47
CA LYS A 54 3.80 -13.46 3.56
C LYS A 54 2.95 -13.83 4.77
N ALA A 55 2.04 -12.96 5.20
CA ALA A 55 1.13 -13.23 6.30
C ALA A 55 0.18 -14.40 5.98
N PHE A 56 -0.37 -14.42 4.78
CA PHE A 56 -1.22 -15.50 4.29
C PHE A 56 -0.48 -16.83 4.22
N GLY A 57 0.77 -16.85 3.76
CA GLY A 57 1.61 -18.04 3.76
C GLY A 57 1.77 -18.66 5.15
N LYS A 58 1.95 -17.80 6.18
CA LYS A 58 1.99 -18.24 7.58
C LYS A 58 0.65 -18.80 8.04
N LEU A 59 -0.46 -18.12 7.72
CA LEU A 59 -1.81 -18.58 8.05
C LEU A 59 -2.12 -19.94 7.41
N LYS A 60 -1.74 -20.13 6.15
CA LYS A 60 -1.84 -21.41 5.44
C LYS A 60 -0.97 -22.50 6.07
N GLY A 61 0.21 -22.14 6.56
CA GLY A 61 1.05 -23.04 7.35
C GLY A 61 0.35 -23.53 8.62
N LEU A 62 -0.28 -22.62 9.37
CA LEU A 62 -1.05 -22.96 10.57
C LEU A 62 -2.27 -23.84 10.27
N ALA A 63 -2.90 -23.64 9.12
CA ALA A 63 -4.01 -24.48 8.66
C ALA A 63 -3.57 -25.92 8.32
N LYS A 64 -2.34 -26.09 7.81
CA LYS A 64 -1.81 -27.38 7.35
C LYS A 64 -0.98 -28.14 8.39
N ALA A 65 -0.67 -27.53 9.53
CA ALA A 65 0.06 -28.19 10.60
C ALA A 65 -0.69 -29.44 11.11
N ASN A 66 0.01 -30.43 11.67
CA ASN A 66 -0.63 -31.62 12.22
C ASN A 66 -1.58 -31.21 13.37
N ASN A 67 -2.86 -31.58 13.25
CA ASN A 67 -3.95 -31.05 14.08
C ASN A 67 -4.14 -29.53 13.94
N GLY A 68 -4.10 -29.05 12.69
CA GLY A 68 -4.08 -27.65 12.29
C GLY A 68 -5.20 -26.80 12.90
N MET A 69 -4.99 -25.48 12.87
CA MET A 69 -5.87 -24.56 13.57
C MET A 69 -7.30 -24.63 13.04
N ARG A 70 -8.29 -24.66 13.96
CA ARG A 70 -9.72 -24.69 13.59
C ARG A 70 -10.07 -23.54 12.63
N CYS A 71 -10.94 -23.83 11.66
CA CYS A 71 -11.38 -22.87 10.64
C CYS A 71 -11.89 -21.55 11.23
N GLU A 72 -12.58 -21.59 12.37
CA GLU A 72 -13.10 -20.40 13.05
C GLU A 72 -11.96 -19.47 13.52
N ASN A 73 -10.88 -20.03 14.07
CA ASN A 73 -9.72 -19.26 14.50
C ASN A 73 -8.92 -18.76 13.30
N LEU A 74 -8.83 -19.54 12.22
CA LEU A 74 -8.21 -19.09 10.96
C LEU A 74 -8.96 -17.89 10.39
N ARG A 75 -10.31 -17.95 10.40
CA ARG A 75 -11.17 -16.85 9.96
C ARG A 75 -11.00 -15.62 10.86
N ARG A 76 -10.92 -15.79 12.18
CA ARG A 76 -10.64 -14.69 13.11
C ARG A 76 -9.30 -14.01 12.81
N LEU A 77 -8.24 -14.78 12.54
CA LEU A 77 -6.95 -14.21 12.15
C LEU A 77 -7.01 -13.52 10.78
N TYR A 78 -7.74 -14.08 9.83
CA TYR A 78 -7.93 -13.45 8.52
C TYR A 78 -8.59 -12.07 8.67
N ILE A 79 -9.76 -12.02 9.31
CA ILE A 79 -10.53 -10.78 9.49
C ILE A 79 -9.80 -9.80 10.43
N GLY A 80 -9.17 -10.31 11.50
CA GLY A 80 -8.54 -9.46 12.51
C GLY A 80 -7.15 -8.94 12.14
N ALA A 81 -6.43 -9.59 11.22
CA ALA A 81 -5.05 -9.22 10.89
C ALA A 81 -4.82 -8.99 9.39
N LEU A 82 -5.23 -9.93 8.52
CA LEU A 82 -4.95 -9.80 7.09
C LEU A 82 -5.82 -8.73 6.44
N GLU A 83 -7.11 -8.70 6.74
CA GLU A 83 -8.03 -7.72 6.16
C GLU A 83 -7.63 -6.26 6.48
N PRO A 84 -7.33 -5.89 7.75
CA PRO A 84 -6.78 -4.57 8.06
C PRO A 84 -5.46 -4.27 7.38
N MET A 85 -4.57 -5.27 7.24
CA MET A 85 -3.28 -5.10 6.55
C MET A 85 -3.48 -4.75 5.06
N VAL A 86 -4.48 -5.35 4.41
CA VAL A 86 -4.83 -5.08 3.01
C VAL A 86 -5.56 -3.75 2.87
N LEU A 87 -6.46 -3.41 3.78
CA LEU A 87 -7.32 -2.22 3.69
C LEU A 87 -6.65 -0.94 4.22
N TYR A 88 -5.53 -1.06 4.93
CA TYR A 88 -4.88 0.11 5.53
C TYR A 88 -4.50 1.17 4.47
N GLY A 89 -5.04 2.37 4.64
CA GLY A 89 -4.82 3.50 3.74
C GLY A 89 -5.47 3.36 2.36
N CYS A 90 -6.36 2.39 2.15
CA CYS A 90 -6.99 2.12 0.85
C CYS A 90 -7.82 3.31 0.33
N GLU A 91 -8.29 4.18 1.22
CA GLU A 91 -8.92 5.45 0.86
C GLU A 91 -8.00 6.34 -0.01
N MET A 92 -6.69 6.30 0.23
CA MET A 92 -5.70 7.08 -0.52
C MET A 92 -5.27 6.37 -1.81
N TRP A 93 -4.80 5.12 -1.70
CA TRP A 93 -4.20 4.42 -2.84
C TRP A 93 -5.19 3.59 -3.65
N GLY A 94 -6.27 3.10 -3.03
CA GLY A 94 -7.23 2.19 -3.65
C GLY A 94 -8.05 2.82 -4.76
N GLN A 95 -8.44 4.09 -4.62
CA GLN A 95 -9.14 4.83 -5.68
C GLN A 95 -8.29 5.06 -6.94
N ARG A 96 -6.97 5.01 -6.80
CA ARG A 96 -6.01 5.23 -7.89
C ARG A 96 -5.62 3.93 -8.61
N MET A 97 -6.02 2.77 -8.08
CA MET A 97 -5.88 1.47 -8.77
C MET A 97 -6.88 1.36 -9.93
N LYS A 98 -6.58 2.02 -11.05
CA LYS A 98 -7.38 1.94 -12.28
C LYS A 98 -6.91 0.82 -13.22
N GLY A 99 -5.69 0.31 -13.03
CA GLY A 99 -5.11 -0.74 -13.86
C GLY A 99 -5.81 -2.09 -13.67
N ARG A 100 -6.19 -2.76 -14.77
CA ARG A 100 -6.80 -4.10 -14.74
C ARG A 100 -5.91 -5.12 -14.03
N GLY A 101 -4.59 -5.04 -14.24
CA GLY A 101 -3.61 -5.95 -13.60
C GLY A 101 -3.55 -5.79 -12.07
N GLU A 102 -3.46 -4.56 -11.59
CA GLU A 102 -3.39 -4.23 -10.16
C GLU A 102 -4.65 -4.71 -9.43
N ARG A 103 -5.83 -4.40 -10.00
CA ARG A 103 -7.13 -4.84 -9.45
C ARG A 103 -7.24 -6.36 -9.44
N THR A 104 -6.87 -7.02 -10.54
CA THR A 104 -6.93 -8.49 -10.63
C THR A 104 -6.06 -9.15 -9.56
N LYS A 105 -4.84 -8.64 -9.37
CA LYS A 105 -3.90 -9.20 -8.39
C LYS A 105 -4.28 -8.83 -6.94
N MET A 106 -4.97 -7.71 -6.70
CA MET A 106 -5.57 -7.42 -5.39
C MET A 106 -6.78 -8.34 -5.09
N MET A 107 -7.67 -8.52 -6.06
CA MET A 107 -8.82 -9.44 -5.91
C MET A 107 -8.37 -10.89 -5.75
N SER A 108 -7.25 -11.28 -6.35
CA SER A 108 -6.72 -12.64 -6.17
C SER A 108 -6.12 -12.87 -4.78
N LEU A 109 -5.64 -11.82 -4.09
CA LEU A 109 -5.22 -11.94 -2.68
C LEU A 109 -6.39 -12.24 -1.76
N GLN A 110 -7.55 -11.63 -2.00
CA GLN A 110 -8.75 -11.82 -1.18
C GLN A 110 -9.38 -13.22 -1.35
N ARG A 111 -9.13 -13.88 -2.49
CA ARG A 111 -9.71 -15.19 -2.84
C ARG A 111 -8.88 -16.39 -2.40
N LYS A 112 -7.67 -16.16 -1.89
CA LYS A 112 -6.81 -17.23 -1.40
C LYS A 112 -7.14 -17.53 0.05
#